data_AF-A0A7X9AXJ8-F1
#
_entry.id   AF-A0A7X9AXJ8-F1
#
_cell.length_a   1.000
_cell.length_b   1.000
_cell.length_c   1.000
_cell.angle_alpha   90.00
_cell.angle_beta   90.00
_cell.angle_gamma   90.00
#
_symmetry.space_group_name_H-M   'P 1'
#
loop_
_entity.id
_entity.type
_entity.pdbx_description
1 polymer ?
#
loop_
_entity_poly.entity_id
_entity_poly.type
_entity_poly.pdbx_seq_one_letter_code
_entity_poly.pdbx_strand_id
1 'polypeptide(L)'
;MKNPIFVLTFLLFASSALYGQSGYSISPAGINFQGMLFADKLKAARAEFDAQDNAAPLRSISARGLDQEGLRLLCESVPELERLELLYSPDISDLSVLRALPGLLELRLQGLEQISDLNTLPELPALRTLLMSCLPMQEVRGFDKLPRLTELELQLPGLTDFRGLSEIKRLETLKIKAEDLGDLSFLQELNRLLWLELAAADFSNIEALQQLNRLRILRISNAAASQKNLNLQFLRGCRNISQLQLRNLFLQETEALRALSKLVYLDLGSCQGLESLEMLRNMPMLRTVRLPRADFKPEDFEALRKGVNIYFGKETH
;
A
#
# COMPACT_ATOMS: atom_id res chain seq x y z
N MET A 1 -32.68 5.47 13.70
CA MET A 1 -32.69 6.49 12.63
C MET A 1 -31.32 6.47 11.98
N LYS A 2 -31.25 5.97 10.75
CA LYS A 2 -30.02 5.84 9.97
C LYS A 2 -29.71 7.21 9.36
N ASN A 3 -28.54 7.78 9.64
CA ASN A 3 -28.07 9.01 8.98
C ASN A 3 -27.51 8.66 7.60
N PRO A 4 -28.05 9.20 6.50
CA PRO A 4 -27.42 9.14 5.18
C PRO A 4 -26.70 10.46 4.95
N ILE A 5 -25.43 10.56 5.32
CA ILE A 5 -24.55 11.66 4.92
C ILE A 5 -23.21 11.06 4.52
N PHE A 6 -23.17 10.38 3.38
CA PHE A 6 -21.95 10.08 2.62
C PHE A 6 -22.30 9.94 1.14
N VAL A 7 -22.98 10.95 0.60
CA VAL A 7 -23.01 11.25 -0.84
C VAL A 7 -22.74 12.74 -0.95
N LEU A 8 -21.49 13.13 -0.66
CA LEU A 8 -21.00 14.47 -0.97
C LEU A 8 -20.27 14.38 -2.31
N THR A 9 -21.02 14.66 -3.37
CA THR A 9 -20.61 15.30 -4.63
C THR A 9 -19.10 15.27 -4.92
N PHE A 10 -18.62 14.24 -5.61
CA PHE A 10 -17.32 14.25 -6.29
C PHE A 10 -17.41 15.09 -7.59
N LEU A 11 -17.59 16.41 -7.43
CA LEU A 11 -17.28 17.37 -8.49
C LEU A 11 -15.93 18.01 -8.14
N LEU A 12 -14.85 17.25 -8.38
CA LEU A 12 -13.51 17.81 -8.43
C LEU A 12 -13.16 18.04 -9.89
N PHE A 13 -13.51 19.23 -10.39
CA PHE A 13 -12.75 19.90 -11.44
C PHE A 13 -11.31 20.02 -10.92
N ALA A 14 -10.48 19.03 -11.24
CA ALA A 14 -9.05 19.14 -11.07
C ALA A 14 -8.55 20.22 -12.05
N SER A 15 -7.88 21.22 -11.48
CA SER A 15 -7.18 22.32 -12.13
C SER A 15 -6.82 22.10 -13.60
N SER A 16 -7.52 22.83 -14.48
CA SER A 16 -7.24 22.95 -15.92
C SER A 16 -5.86 23.55 -16.24
N ALA A 17 -5.09 23.99 -15.25
CA ALA A 17 -3.82 24.70 -15.45
C ALA A 17 -2.63 23.79 -15.80
N LEU A 18 -2.70 22.47 -15.57
CA LEU A 18 -1.61 21.52 -15.84
C LEU A 18 -1.76 20.68 -17.12
N TYR A 19 -2.97 20.62 -17.71
CA TYR A 19 -3.31 19.64 -18.76
C TYR A 19 -3.61 20.26 -20.13
N GLY A 20 -3.47 21.59 -20.28
CA GLY A 20 -3.79 22.27 -21.53
C GLY A 20 -5.24 22.05 -22.01
N GLN A 21 -5.57 22.51 -23.21
CA GLN A 21 -6.89 22.22 -23.82
C GLN A 21 -7.03 20.77 -24.31
N SER A 22 -5.94 20.00 -24.38
CA SER A 22 -5.90 18.64 -24.90
C SER A 22 -6.53 17.62 -23.95
N GLY A 23 -6.51 17.89 -22.63
CA GLY A 23 -7.00 16.95 -21.61
C GLY A 23 -6.03 15.79 -21.33
N TYR A 24 -4.76 15.93 -21.70
CA TYR A 24 -3.70 15.01 -21.35
C TYR A 24 -2.36 15.74 -21.16
N SER A 25 -1.44 15.12 -20.43
CA SER A 25 -0.05 15.57 -20.30
C SER A 25 0.91 14.43 -20.60
N ILE A 26 2.09 14.78 -21.13
CA ILE A 26 3.12 13.83 -21.54
C ILE A 26 4.38 14.06 -20.71
N SER A 27 5.00 12.97 -20.28
CA SER A 27 6.32 12.96 -19.65
C SER A 27 7.13 11.79 -20.17
N PRO A 28 8.46 11.75 -19.95
CA PRO A 28 9.26 10.57 -20.28
C PRO A 28 8.76 9.28 -19.60
N ALA A 29 8.03 9.40 -18.49
CA ALA A 29 7.50 8.27 -17.74
C ALA A 29 6.21 7.70 -18.32
N GLY A 30 5.51 8.41 -19.22
CA GLY A 30 4.21 8.01 -19.77
C GLY A 30 3.25 9.16 -20.05
N ILE A 31 1.98 8.82 -20.31
CA ILE A 31 0.89 9.76 -20.62
C ILE A 31 -0.13 9.77 -19.49
N ASN A 32 -0.57 10.96 -19.07
CA ASN A 32 -1.64 11.14 -18.09
C ASN A 32 -2.87 11.76 -18.75
N PHE A 33 -4.02 11.10 -18.70
CA PHE A 33 -5.29 11.60 -19.22
C PHE A 33 -6.19 12.16 -18.11
N GLN A 34 -6.90 13.24 -18.40
CA GLN A 34 -7.98 13.77 -17.57
C GLN A 34 -9.30 13.90 -18.34
N GLY A 35 -10.37 13.41 -17.70
CA GLY A 35 -11.72 13.43 -18.25
C GLY A 35 -11.95 12.26 -19.20
N MET A 36 -13.15 12.21 -19.79
CA MET A 36 -13.51 11.14 -20.72
C MET A 36 -12.48 11.06 -21.85
N LEU A 37 -11.86 9.89 -21.97
CA LEU A 37 -10.93 9.59 -23.05
C LEU A 37 -11.74 9.35 -24.33
N PHE A 38 -11.49 10.18 -25.33
CA PHE A 38 -11.98 9.93 -26.68
C PHE A 38 -10.85 9.32 -27.51
N ALA A 39 -11.16 8.37 -28.39
CA ALA A 39 -10.19 7.65 -29.23
C ALA A 39 -9.17 8.59 -29.92
N ASP A 40 -9.63 9.75 -30.37
CA ASP A 40 -8.81 10.74 -31.07
C ASP A 40 -7.75 11.38 -30.18
N LYS A 41 -8.06 11.57 -28.88
CA LYS A 41 -7.10 12.10 -27.90
C LYS A 41 -5.98 11.10 -27.62
N LEU A 42 -6.30 9.81 -27.56
CA LEU A 42 -5.29 8.77 -27.33
C LEU A 42 -4.31 8.68 -28.51
N LYS A 43 -4.82 8.70 -29.74
CA LYS A 43 -3.99 8.70 -30.95
C LYS A 43 -3.09 9.93 -31.03
N ALA A 44 -3.64 11.12 -30.76
CA ALA A 44 -2.88 12.36 -30.74
C ALA A 44 -1.79 12.34 -29.67
N ALA A 45 -2.13 11.95 -28.43
CA ALA A 45 -1.18 11.86 -27.33
C ALA A 45 -0.07 10.84 -27.59
N ARG A 46 -0.39 9.72 -28.24
CA ARG A 46 0.61 8.73 -28.64
C ARG A 46 1.55 9.28 -29.70
N ALA A 47 1.02 9.91 -30.76
CA ALA A 47 1.85 10.51 -31.79
C ALA A 47 2.76 11.61 -31.22
N GLU A 48 2.27 12.41 -30.29
CA GLU A 48 3.05 13.44 -29.60
C GLU A 48 4.11 12.83 -28.68
N PHE A 49 3.82 11.71 -27.99
CA PHE A 49 4.80 10.97 -27.19
C PHE A 49 5.92 10.41 -28.08
N ASP A 50 5.56 9.79 -29.21
CA ASP A 50 6.52 9.19 -30.14
C ASP A 50 7.36 10.26 -30.89
N ALA A 51 6.83 11.49 -31.01
CA ALA A 51 7.56 12.62 -31.60
C ALA A 51 8.56 13.28 -30.63
N GLN A 52 8.42 13.04 -29.32
CA GLN A 52 9.51 13.36 -28.38
C GLN A 52 10.66 12.41 -28.71
N ASP A 53 11.91 12.90 -28.74
CA ASP A 53 13.13 12.11 -28.98
C ASP A 53 13.42 11.19 -27.78
N ASN A 54 12.46 10.32 -27.49
CA ASN A 54 12.38 9.49 -26.32
C ASN A 54 12.80 8.10 -26.75
N ALA A 55 13.95 7.63 -26.28
CA ALA A 55 14.51 6.34 -26.67
C ALA A 55 13.68 5.13 -26.18
N ALA A 56 12.69 5.36 -25.31
CA ALA A 56 11.88 4.32 -24.69
C ALA A 56 10.45 4.30 -25.25
N PRO A 57 9.89 3.13 -25.60
CA PRO A 57 8.50 3.01 -26.01
C PRO A 57 7.53 3.41 -24.88
N LEU A 58 6.32 3.82 -25.22
CA LEU A 58 5.28 4.12 -24.23
C LEU A 58 4.92 2.85 -23.43
N ARG A 59 5.28 2.82 -22.15
CA ARG A 59 5.02 1.69 -21.23
C ARG A 59 4.05 2.01 -20.10
N SER A 60 3.65 3.26 -19.93
CA SER A 60 2.80 3.67 -18.81
C SER A 60 1.75 4.69 -19.19
N ILE A 61 0.52 4.44 -18.74
CA ILE A 61 -0.60 5.35 -18.89
C ILE A 61 -1.32 5.47 -17.54
N SER A 62 -1.64 6.69 -17.14
CA SER A 62 -2.59 6.98 -16.07
C SER A 62 -3.82 7.65 -16.69
N ALA A 63 -5.00 7.12 -16.45
CA ALA A 63 -6.25 7.62 -17.01
C ALA A 63 -7.25 7.93 -15.91
N ARG A 64 -7.78 9.16 -15.90
CA ARG A 64 -8.82 9.59 -14.98
C ARG A 64 -10.15 9.82 -15.69
N GLY A 65 -11.23 9.22 -15.19
CA GLY A 65 -12.58 9.42 -15.73
C GLY A 65 -12.81 8.68 -17.05
N LEU A 66 -12.15 7.53 -17.22
CA LEU A 66 -12.31 6.66 -18.37
C LEU A 66 -13.66 5.94 -18.32
N ASP A 67 -14.30 5.72 -19.46
CA ASP A 67 -15.48 4.84 -19.56
C ASP A 67 -15.07 3.46 -20.09
N GLN A 68 -16.03 2.54 -20.18
CA GLN A 68 -15.77 1.16 -20.61
C GLN A 68 -15.20 1.08 -22.04
N GLU A 69 -15.68 1.94 -22.94
CA GLU A 69 -15.24 2.00 -24.33
C GLU A 69 -13.84 2.61 -24.47
N GLY A 70 -13.55 3.65 -23.70
CA GLY A 70 -12.22 4.24 -23.60
C GLY A 70 -11.19 3.24 -23.07
N LEU A 71 -11.55 2.40 -22.10
CA LEU A 71 -10.68 1.31 -21.64
C LEU A 71 -10.39 0.31 -22.77
N ARG A 72 -11.42 -0.10 -23.52
CA ARG A 72 -11.26 -1.00 -24.67
C ARG A 72 -10.30 -0.42 -25.71
N LEU A 73 -10.53 0.82 -26.12
CA LEU A 73 -9.70 1.52 -27.11
C LEU A 73 -8.26 1.71 -26.64
N LEU A 74 -8.05 1.99 -25.35
CA LEU A 74 -6.72 2.09 -24.75
C LEU A 74 -5.96 0.78 -24.88
N CYS A 75 -6.57 -0.32 -24.45
CA CYS A 75 -5.95 -1.64 -24.51
C CYS A 75 -5.64 -2.08 -25.94
N GLU A 76 -6.51 -1.75 -26.91
CA GLU A 76 -6.29 -2.05 -28.34
C GLU A 76 -5.17 -1.21 -28.97
N SER A 77 -5.05 0.05 -28.55
CA SER A 77 -4.09 0.99 -29.15
C SER A 77 -2.69 0.89 -28.58
N VAL A 78 -2.54 0.40 -27.34
CA VAL A 78 -1.26 0.30 -26.63
C VAL A 78 -1.11 -1.09 -25.97
N PRO A 79 -1.07 -2.19 -26.75
CA PRO A 79 -0.97 -3.55 -26.22
C PRO A 79 0.36 -3.83 -25.49
N GLU A 80 1.37 -3.01 -25.72
CA GLU A 80 2.70 -3.10 -25.11
C GLU A 80 2.81 -2.46 -23.71
N LEU A 81 1.70 -2.01 -23.15
CA LEU A 81 1.67 -1.33 -21.85
C LEU A 81 2.16 -2.23 -20.72
N GLU A 82 3.02 -1.68 -19.86
CA GLU A 82 3.54 -2.37 -18.67
C GLU A 82 2.93 -1.82 -17.37
N ARG A 83 2.46 -0.56 -17.36
CA ARG A 83 1.86 0.08 -16.18
C ARG A 83 0.57 0.81 -16.55
N LEU A 84 -0.54 0.45 -15.92
CA LEU A 84 -1.83 1.09 -16.12
C LEU A 84 -2.39 1.59 -14.79
N GLU A 85 -2.74 2.87 -14.74
CA GLU A 85 -3.52 3.41 -13.63
C GLU A 85 -4.91 3.85 -14.13
N LEU A 86 -5.96 3.29 -13.53
CA LEU A 86 -7.35 3.67 -13.76
C LEU A 86 -7.87 4.40 -12.52
N LEU A 87 -8.13 5.69 -12.66
CA LEU A 87 -8.47 6.59 -11.55
C LEU A 87 -9.88 7.15 -11.76
N TYR A 88 -10.73 7.11 -10.74
CA TYR A 88 -12.05 7.76 -10.72
C TYR A 88 -12.83 7.57 -12.03
N SER A 89 -12.96 6.31 -12.44
CA SER A 89 -13.58 5.90 -13.71
C SER A 89 -14.86 5.12 -13.38
N PRO A 90 -15.94 5.83 -12.99
CA PRO A 90 -17.10 5.23 -12.32
C PRO A 90 -17.89 4.27 -13.23
N ASP A 91 -17.78 4.43 -14.55
CA ASP A 91 -18.54 3.63 -15.52
C ASP A 91 -17.85 2.32 -15.92
N ILE A 92 -16.61 2.09 -15.45
CA ILE A 92 -15.89 0.83 -15.70
C ILE A 92 -16.40 -0.23 -14.74
N SER A 93 -17.00 -1.28 -15.30
CA SER A 93 -17.53 -2.44 -14.57
C SER A 93 -16.91 -3.77 -15.03
N ASP A 94 -16.30 -3.80 -16.22
CA ASP A 94 -15.66 -4.98 -16.78
C ASP A 94 -14.18 -4.72 -17.07
N LEU A 95 -13.30 -5.49 -16.44
CA LEU A 95 -11.86 -5.44 -16.68
C LEU A 95 -11.41 -6.44 -17.74
N SER A 96 -12.30 -7.23 -18.32
CA SER A 96 -11.97 -8.36 -19.22
C SER A 96 -11.08 -7.95 -20.39
N VAL A 97 -11.21 -6.71 -20.89
CA VAL A 97 -10.40 -6.14 -21.97
C VAL A 97 -8.90 -6.03 -21.62
N LEU A 98 -8.53 -6.04 -20.34
CA LEU A 98 -7.13 -6.02 -19.91
C LEU A 98 -6.34 -7.25 -20.39
N ARG A 99 -7.01 -8.35 -20.77
CA ARG A 99 -6.35 -9.53 -21.38
C ARG A 99 -5.58 -9.19 -22.67
N ALA A 100 -5.89 -8.06 -23.30
CA ALA A 100 -5.16 -7.54 -24.46
C ALA A 100 -3.80 -6.91 -24.11
N LEU A 101 -3.46 -6.81 -22.82
CA LEU A 101 -2.19 -6.26 -22.30
C LEU A 101 -1.31 -7.38 -21.71
N PRO A 102 -0.72 -8.28 -22.52
CA PRO A 102 0.03 -9.43 -22.01
C PRO A 102 1.30 -9.05 -21.26
N GLY A 103 1.81 -7.82 -21.47
CA GLY A 103 2.98 -7.27 -20.81
C GLY A 103 2.70 -6.50 -19.52
N LEU A 104 1.44 -6.40 -19.07
CA LEU A 104 1.08 -5.56 -17.92
C LEU A 104 1.73 -6.07 -16.63
N LEU A 105 2.63 -5.28 -16.04
CA LEU A 105 3.39 -5.57 -14.83
C LEU A 105 2.73 -4.96 -13.59
N GLU A 106 2.20 -3.74 -13.73
CA GLU A 106 1.58 -2.97 -12.64
C GLU A 106 0.18 -2.50 -13.05
N LEU A 107 -0.79 -2.75 -12.18
CA LEU A 107 -2.16 -2.26 -12.31
C LEU A 107 -2.56 -1.51 -11.04
N ARG A 108 -2.98 -0.25 -11.20
CA ARG A 108 -3.60 0.54 -10.15
C ARG A 108 -5.06 0.81 -10.48
N LEU A 109 -5.94 0.43 -9.57
CA LEU A 109 -7.38 0.68 -9.64
C LEU A 109 -7.77 1.60 -8.48
N GLN A 110 -8.29 2.78 -8.79
CA GLN A 110 -8.71 3.73 -7.77
C GLN A 110 -10.08 4.31 -8.10
N GLY A 111 -11.03 4.18 -7.18
CA GLY A 111 -12.35 4.81 -7.34
C GLY A 111 -13.15 4.28 -8.53
N LEU A 112 -13.08 2.96 -8.78
CA LEU A 112 -13.95 2.28 -9.74
C LEU A 112 -15.17 1.75 -9.00
N GLU A 113 -16.26 2.51 -9.05
CA GLU A 113 -17.44 2.28 -8.20
C GLU A 113 -18.29 1.07 -8.62
N GLN A 114 -18.08 0.53 -9.81
CA GLN A 114 -18.83 -0.63 -10.34
C GLN A 114 -18.02 -1.94 -10.35
N ILE A 115 -16.74 -1.91 -9.92
CA ILE A 115 -15.91 -3.11 -9.84
C ILE A 115 -16.20 -3.87 -8.55
N SER A 116 -16.83 -5.03 -8.67
CA SER A 116 -17.19 -5.91 -7.56
C SER A 116 -16.39 -7.22 -7.51
N ASP A 117 -15.74 -7.61 -8.61
CA ASP A 117 -14.85 -8.78 -8.67
C ASP A 117 -13.61 -8.53 -9.54
N LEU A 118 -12.65 -9.44 -9.44
CA LEU A 118 -11.33 -9.35 -10.09
C LEU A 118 -11.04 -10.58 -10.95
N ASN A 119 -12.08 -11.25 -11.46
CA ASN A 119 -11.94 -12.55 -12.14
C ASN A 119 -11.06 -12.49 -13.40
N THR A 120 -10.86 -11.30 -13.98
CA THR A 120 -9.94 -11.10 -15.11
C THR A 120 -8.46 -11.12 -14.71
N LEU A 121 -8.10 -10.66 -13.51
CA LEU A 121 -6.69 -10.49 -13.15
C LEU A 121 -5.85 -11.79 -13.27
N PRO A 122 -6.39 -12.98 -12.93
CA PRO A 122 -5.77 -14.28 -13.26
C PRO A 122 -5.27 -14.46 -14.69
N GLU A 123 -5.88 -13.79 -15.67
CA GLU A 123 -5.53 -13.88 -17.09
C GLU A 123 -4.37 -12.97 -17.50
N LEU A 124 -3.82 -12.18 -16.56
CA LEU A 124 -2.70 -11.27 -16.81
C LEU A 124 -1.37 -11.95 -16.46
N PRO A 125 -0.65 -12.54 -17.43
CA PRO A 125 0.45 -13.47 -17.15
C PRO A 125 1.70 -12.80 -16.57
N ALA A 126 1.81 -11.47 -16.72
CA ALA A 126 2.95 -10.68 -16.30
C ALA A 126 2.72 -9.88 -15.01
N LEU A 127 1.49 -9.81 -14.50
CA LEU A 127 1.13 -8.92 -13.39
C LEU A 127 1.90 -9.28 -12.11
N ARG A 128 2.62 -8.29 -11.57
CA ARG A 128 3.48 -8.41 -10.38
C ARG A 128 3.01 -7.52 -9.23
N THR A 129 2.47 -6.35 -9.57
CA THR A 129 2.10 -5.32 -8.62
C THR A 129 0.64 -4.91 -8.85
N LEU A 130 -0.17 -5.02 -7.80
CA LEU A 130 -1.58 -4.64 -7.82
C LEU A 130 -1.86 -3.65 -6.68
N LEU A 131 -2.41 -2.49 -7.03
CA LEU A 131 -2.84 -1.48 -6.08
C LEU A 131 -4.33 -1.24 -6.24
N MET A 132 -5.09 -1.38 -5.17
CA MET A 132 -6.54 -1.20 -5.18
C MET A 132 -6.95 -0.25 -4.06
N SER A 133 -7.59 0.84 -4.44
CA SER A 133 -8.07 1.86 -3.49
C SER A 133 -9.48 2.30 -3.83
N CYS A 134 -10.30 2.51 -2.80
CA CYS A 134 -11.65 3.07 -2.96
C CYS A 134 -12.53 2.26 -3.95
N LEU A 135 -12.45 0.93 -3.90
CA LEU A 135 -13.37 0.03 -4.60
C LEU A 135 -14.47 -0.45 -3.62
N PRO A 136 -15.68 -0.78 -4.10
CA PRO A 136 -16.81 -1.19 -3.25
C PRO A 136 -16.72 -2.65 -2.73
N MET A 137 -15.55 -3.30 -2.89
CA MET A 137 -15.35 -4.70 -2.53
C MET A 137 -15.34 -4.92 -1.01
N GLN A 138 -16.02 -5.97 -0.56
CA GLN A 138 -16.06 -6.39 0.85
C GLN A 138 -15.18 -7.61 1.15
N GLU A 139 -14.82 -8.36 0.10
CA GLU A 139 -13.94 -9.51 0.12
C GLU A 139 -13.08 -9.52 -1.14
N VAL A 140 -12.00 -10.29 -1.11
CA VAL A 140 -11.14 -10.53 -2.28
C VAL A 140 -11.02 -12.02 -2.52
N ARG A 141 -11.19 -12.46 -3.77
CA ARG A 141 -11.18 -13.88 -4.18
C ARG A 141 -10.49 -14.05 -5.53
N GLY A 142 -10.11 -15.29 -5.86
CA GLY A 142 -9.54 -15.64 -7.16
C GLY A 142 -8.07 -15.25 -7.31
N PHE A 143 -7.37 -15.07 -6.19
CA PHE A 143 -5.96 -14.70 -6.18
C PHE A 143 -5.03 -15.90 -6.30
N ASP A 144 -5.53 -17.12 -6.04
CA ASP A 144 -4.87 -18.41 -6.31
C ASP A 144 -4.29 -18.52 -7.73
N LYS A 145 -4.90 -17.82 -8.69
CA LYS A 145 -4.52 -17.84 -10.11
C LYS A 145 -3.65 -16.67 -10.56
N LEU A 146 -3.12 -15.84 -9.66
CA LEU A 146 -2.14 -14.80 -10.02
C LEU A 146 -0.70 -15.34 -9.95
N PRO A 147 -0.12 -15.84 -11.06
CA PRO A 147 1.10 -16.63 -10.99
C PRO A 147 2.33 -15.82 -10.59
N ARG A 148 2.30 -14.48 -10.71
CA ARG A 148 3.48 -13.63 -10.55
C ARG A 148 3.29 -12.47 -9.58
N LEU A 149 2.14 -12.36 -8.91
CA LEU A 149 1.89 -11.27 -7.98
C LEU A 149 2.85 -11.37 -6.78
N THR A 150 3.67 -10.33 -6.60
CA THR A 150 4.64 -10.19 -5.52
C THR A 150 4.34 -9.00 -4.62
N GLU A 151 3.58 -8.02 -5.11
CA GLU A 151 3.24 -6.81 -4.37
C GLU A 151 1.75 -6.51 -4.44
N LEU A 152 1.14 -6.29 -3.27
CA LEU A 152 -0.28 -5.98 -3.14
C LEU A 152 -0.47 -4.83 -2.16
N GLU A 153 -1.20 -3.81 -2.60
CA GLU A 153 -1.66 -2.70 -1.76
C GLU A 153 -3.17 -2.60 -1.79
N LEU A 154 -3.80 -2.63 -0.61
CA LEU A 154 -5.24 -2.58 -0.42
C LEU A 154 -5.60 -1.39 0.46
N GLN A 155 -6.40 -0.47 -0.07
CA GLN A 155 -7.07 0.59 0.67
C GLN A 155 -8.56 0.57 0.33
N LEU A 156 -9.25 -0.44 0.82
CA LEU A 156 -10.65 -0.72 0.49
C LEU A 156 -11.51 -0.46 1.73
N PRO A 157 -12.31 0.63 1.77
CA PRO A 157 -13.06 1.02 2.97
C PRO A 157 -14.02 -0.05 3.49
N GLY A 158 -14.57 -0.89 2.59
CA GLY A 158 -15.52 -1.95 2.94
C GLY A 158 -14.92 -3.34 3.12
N LEU A 159 -13.62 -3.53 2.92
CA LEU A 159 -12.99 -4.86 2.97
C LEU A 159 -12.93 -5.37 4.41
N THR A 160 -13.61 -6.49 4.66
CA THR A 160 -13.69 -7.12 5.99
C THR A 160 -13.25 -8.58 5.99
N ASP A 161 -13.21 -9.23 4.81
CA ASP A 161 -12.72 -10.60 4.65
C ASP A 161 -11.42 -10.64 3.85
N PHE A 162 -10.33 -10.97 4.55
CA PHE A 162 -8.98 -11.08 3.99
C PHE A 162 -8.56 -12.52 3.66
N ARG A 163 -9.43 -13.52 3.86
CA ARG A 163 -9.05 -14.95 3.75
C ARG A 163 -8.52 -15.30 2.36
N GLY A 164 -9.05 -14.71 1.30
CA GLY A 164 -8.55 -14.92 -0.07
C GLY A 164 -7.10 -14.47 -0.29
N LEU A 165 -6.53 -13.62 0.57
CA LEU A 165 -5.12 -13.25 0.48
C LEU A 165 -4.18 -14.42 0.77
N SER A 166 -4.61 -15.40 1.56
CA SER A 166 -3.82 -16.61 1.86
C SER A 166 -3.43 -17.41 0.61
N GLU A 167 -4.11 -17.18 -0.52
CA GLU A 167 -3.87 -17.85 -1.80
C GLU A 167 -2.62 -17.31 -2.52
N ILE A 168 -2.15 -16.10 -2.21
CA ILE A 168 -1.02 -15.44 -2.89
C ILE A 168 0.33 -15.91 -2.32
N LYS A 169 0.68 -17.18 -2.53
CA LYS A 169 1.88 -17.80 -1.95
C LYS A 169 3.21 -17.17 -2.39
N ARG A 170 3.20 -16.30 -3.41
CA ARG A 170 4.36 -15.56 -3.94
C ARG A 170 4.51 -14.15 -3.38
N LEU A 171 3.58 -13.68 -2.55
CA LEU A 171 3.58 -12.31 -2.07
C LEU A 171 4.81 -12.01 -1.21
N GLU A 172 5.52 -10.93 -1.56
CA GLU A 172 6.72 -10.45 -0.87
C GLU A 172 6.43 -9.13 -0.14
N THR A 173 5.55 -8.30 -0.69
CA THR A 173 5.11 -7.03 -0.11
C THR A 173 3.59 -6.99 0.00
N LEU A 174 3.10 -6.75 1.21
CA LEU A 174 1.69 -6.53 1.50
C LEU A 174 1.50 -5.22 2.24
N LYS A 175 0.63 -4.36 1.74
CA LYS A 175 0.17 -3.17 2.44
C LYS A 175 -1.35 -3.19 2.53
N ILE A 176 -1.88 -3.05 3.75
CA ILE A 176 -3.31 -3.01 3.99
C ILE A 176 -3.62 -1.77 4.82
N LYS A 177 -4.56 -0.96 4.32
CA LYS A 177 -5.24 0.09 5.07
C LYS A 177 -6.72 -0.22 5.10
N ALA A 178 -7.22 -0.54 6.28
CA ALA A 178 -8.62 -0.86 6.54
C ALA A 178 -9.08 -0.16 7.82
N GLU A 179 -10.39 -0.01 8.03
CA GLU A 179 -10.89 0.45 9.33
C GLU A 179 -10.65 -0.62 10.40
N ASP A 180 -10.94 -1.87 10.06
CA ASP A 180 -10.71 -3.06 10.86
C ASP A 180 -10.00 -4.12 10.02
N LEU A 181 -8.95 -4.73 10.57
CA LEU A 181 -8.22 -5.83 9.93
C LEU A 181 -8.84 -7.19 10.22
N GLY A 182 -9.75 -7.29 11.19
CA GLY A 182 -10.42 -8.53 11.56
C GLY A 182 -9.42 -9.63 11.91
N ASP A 183 -9.64 -10.82 11.34
CA ASP A 183 -8.74 -11.96 11.50
C ASP A 183 -7.52 -11.87 10.56
N LEU A 184 -6.34 -11.82 11.17
CA LEU A 184 -5.04 -11.78 10.47
C LEU A 184 -4.41 -13.16 10.26
N SER A 185 -5.10 -14.25 10.58
CA SER A 185 -4.61 -15.64 10.45
C SER A 185 -4.12 -15.97 9.03
N PHE A 186 -4.70 -15.35 8.00
CA PHE A 186 -4.28 -15.51 6.60
C PHE A 186 -2.80 -15.15 6.36
N LEU A 187 -2.20 -14.28 7.19
CA LEU A 187 -0.80 -13.89 7.06
C LEU A 187 0.14 -15.09 7.28
N GLN A 188 -0.26 -16.07 8.10
CA GLN A 188 0.56 -17.25 8.40
C GLN A 188 0.85 -18.10 7.15
N GLU A 189 0.01 -17.96 6.12
CA GLU A 189 0.16 -18.64 4.84
C GLU A 189 1.13 -17.92 3.88
N LEU A 190 1.47 -16.66 4.15
CA LEU A 190 2.31 -15.81 3.31
C LEU A 190 3.80 -15.99 3.62
N ASN A 191 4.28 -17.21 3.44
CA ASN A 191 5.64 -17.64 3.81
C ASN A 191 6.79 -16.95 3.05
N ARG A 192 6.50 -16.10 2.07
CA ARG A 192 7.48 -15.28 1.33
C ARG A 192 7.47 -13.81 1.71
N LEU A 193 6.59 -13.39 2.62
CA LEU A 193 6.41 -11.99 2.96
C LEU A 193 7.67 -11.42 3.62
N LEU A 194 8.20 -10.36 3.02
CA LEU A 194 9.39 -9.63 3.45
C LEU A 194 9.03 -8.23 3.98
N TRP A 195 7.97 -7.63 3.45
CA TRP A 195 7.47 -6.32 3.83
C TRP A 195 5.99 -6.40 4.16
N LEU A 196 5.62 -5.95 5.36
CA LEU A 196 4.24 -5.80 5.80
C LEU A 196 3.98 -4.38 6.31
N GLU A 197 2.96 -3.73 5.76
CA GLU A 197 2.43 -2.46 6.25
C GLU A 197 0.95 -2.62 6.60
N LEU A 198 0.60 -2.33 7.85
CA LEU A 198 -0.76 -2.40 8.37
C LEU A 198 -1.19 -1.04 8.91
N ALA A 199 -2.29 -0.51 8.41
CA ALA A 199 -2.92 0.71 8.90
C ALA A 199 -4.38 0.43 9.27
N ALA A 200 -4.71 0.49 10.55
CA ALA A 200 -6.06 0.18 11.05
C ALA A 200 -6.38 0.85 12.38
N ALA A 201 -7.64 0.80 12.81
CA ALA A 201 -8.08 1.29 14.10
C ALA A 201 -8.05 0.23 15.22
N ASP A 202 -7.83 -1.05 14.88
CA ASP A 202 -7.75 -2.17 15.82
C ASP A 202 -6.65 -3.16 15.40
N PHE A 203 -5.97 -3.73 16.40
CA PHE A 203 -4.88 -4.70 16.28
C PHE A 203 -5.06 -5.89 17.24
N SER A 204 -6.29 -6.19 17.69
CA SER A 204 -6.57 -7.26 18.66
C SER A 204 -6.04 -8.64 18.25
N ASN A 205 -5.89 -8.92 16.95
CA ASN A 205 -5.39 -10.19 16.41
C ASN A 205 -3.92 -10.12 15.91
N ILE A 206 -3.13 -9.16 16.37
CA ILE A 206 -1.75 -8.97 15.90
C ILE A 206 -0.83 -10.16 16.19
N GLU A 207 -1.17 -11.02 17.15
CA GLU A 207 -0.40 -12.23 17.48
C GLU A 207 -0.26 -13.19 16.28
N ALA A 208 -1.15 -13.11 15.28
CA ALA A 208 -1.02 -13.87 14.03
C ALA A 208 0.29 -13.56 13.29
N LEU A 209 0.91 -12.39 13.50
CA LEU A 209 2.17 -12.01 12.88
C LEU A 209 3.36 -12.81 13.43
N GLN A 210 3.25 -13.45 14.60
CA GLN A 210 4.36 -14.13 15.26
C GLN A 210 5.03 -15.20 14.38
N GLN A 211 4.30 -15.78 13.43
CA GLN A 211 4.81 -16.81 12.51
C GLN A 211 5.56 -16.24 11.29
N LEU A 212 5.54 -14.91 11.08
CA LEU A 212 6.19 -14.24 9.94
C LEU A 212 7.71 -14.13 10.13
N ASN A 213 8.38 -15.27 10.26
CA ASN A 213 9.79 -15.35 10.59
C ASN A 213 10.71 -14.79 9.49
N ARG A 214 10.25 -14.59 8.26
CA ARG A 214 11.03 -13.98 7.16
C ARG A 214 10.88 -12.47 7.06
N LEU A 215 9.94 -11.89 7.80
CA LEU A 215 9.61 -10.48 7.69
C LEU A 215 10.83 -9.62 8.03
N ARG A 216 11.14 -8.67 7.15
CA ARG A 216 12.31 -7.76 7.26
C ARG A 216 11.90 -6.34 7.58
N ILE A 217 10.74 -5.92 7.08
CA ILE A 217 10.19 -4.58 7.24
C ILE A 217 8.78 -4.73 7.77
N LEU A 218 8.52 -4.14 8.94
CA LEU A 218 7.20 -4.07 9.54
C LEU A 218 6.85 -2.61 9.81
N ARG A 219 5.71 -2.19 9.29
CA ARG A 219 5.10 -0.90 9.58
C ARG A 219 3.70 -1.12 10.12
N ILE A 220 3.41 -0.54 11.28
CA ILE A 220 2.07 -0.55 11.86
C ILE A 220 1.72 0.88 12.23
N SER A 221 0.60 1.37 11.72
CA SER A 221 0.10 2.70 12.04
C SER A 221 -1.35 2.65 12.46
N ASN A 222 -1.67 3.27 13.58
CA ASN A 222 -3.07 3.49 13.92
C ASN A 222 -3.68 4.57 13.01
N ALA A 223 -4.78 4.23 12.36
CA ALA A 223 -5.52 5.11 11.46
C ALA A 223 -6.63 5.91 12.17
N ALA A 224 -6.92 5.62 13.44
CA ALA A 224 -7.92 6.33 14.24
C ALA A 224 -7.37 7.63 14.85
N ALA A 225 -8.29 8.54 15.23
CA ALA A 225 -7.94 9.78 15.91
C ALA A 225 -7.41 9.55 17.34
N SER A 226 -7.90 8.52 18.03
CA SER A 226 -7.44 8.13 19.37
C SER A 226 -6.35 7.08 19.28
N GLN A 227 -5.37 7.12 20.19
CA GLN A 227 -4.34 6.09 20.27
C GLN A 227 -4.92 4.72 20.64
N LYS A 228 -4.25 3.68 20.16
CA LYS A 228 -4.63 2.29 20.37
C LYS A 228 -3.49 1.50 20.99
N ASN A 229 -3.83 0.60 21.90
CA ASN A 229 -2.87 -0.28 22.51
C ASN A 229 -2.32 -1.27 21.48
N LEU A 230 -1.01 -1.48 21.49
CA LEU A 230 -0.37 -2.54 20.75
C LEU A 230 0.53 -3.34 21.69
N ASN A 231 0.16 -4.59 21.91
CA ASN A 231 1.01 -5.56 22.60
C ASN A 231 2.10 -6.03 21.63
N LEU A 232 3.37 -5.88 22.02
CA LEU A 232 4.52 -6.21 21.18
C LEU A 232 5.01 -7.67 21.30
N GLN A 233 4.34 -8.53 22.06
CA GLN A 233 4.76 -9.91 22.30
C GLN A 233 4.99 -10.72 21.02
N PHE A 234 4.16 -10.52 19.99
CA PHE A 234 4.31 -11.14 18.68
C PHE A 234 5.71 -10.95 18.05
N LEU A 235 6.43 -9.87 18.37
CA LEU A 235 7.78 -9.60 17.85
C LEU A 235 8.81 -10.66 18.25
N ARG A 236 8.55 -11.46 19.30
CA ARG A 236 9.44 -12.57 19.71
C ARG A 236 9.57 -13.65 18.63
N GLY A 237 8.60 -13.77 17.74
CA GLY A 237 8.63 -14.66 16.57
C GLY A 237 9.23 -14.03 15.30
N CYS A 238 9.11 -12.70 15.14
CA CYS A 238 9.55 -11.96 13.96
C CYS A 238 11.04 -11.54 13.98
N ARG A 239 11.94 -12.47 14.30
CA ARG A 239 13.35 -12.18 14.64
C ARG A 239 14.21 -11.63 13.49
N ASN A 240 13.71 -11.67 12.25
CA ASN A 240 14.42 -11.17 11.07
C ASN A 240 14.09 -9.71 10.70
N ILE A 241 13.24 -9.04 11.49
CA ILE A 241 12.92 -7.64 11.26
C ILE A 241 14.19 -6.80 11.38
N SER A 242 14.45 -6.02 10.34
CA SER A 242 15.55 -5.08 10.21
C SER A 242 15.09 -3.62 10.27
N GLN A 243 13.81 -3.37 9.94
CA GLN A 243 13.19 -2.06 10.06
C GLN A 243 11.81 -2.21 10.70
N LEU A 244 11.60 -1.53 11.82
CA LEU A 244 10.34 -1.48 12.53
C LEU A 244 9.88 -0.03 12.64
N GLN A 245 8.66 0.26 12.18
CA GLN A 245 8.03 1.57 12.39
C GLN A 245 6.64 1.38 12.99
N LEU A 246 6.42 2.01 14.13
CA LEU A 246 5.15 2.03 14.83
C LEU A 246 4.71 3.49 14.95
N ARG A 247 3.45 3.80 14.60
CA ARG A 247 2.93 5.17 14.63
C ARG A 247 1.56 5.26 15.28
N ASN A 248 1.38 6.26 16.14
CA ASN A 248 0.13 6.61 16.81
C ASN A 248 -0.43 5.48 17.70
N LEU A 249 0.46 4.77 18.38
CA LEU A 249 0.14 3.61 19.22
C LEU A 249 0.61 3.80 20.66
N PHE A 250 -0.13 3.22 21.59
CA PHE A 250 0.29 3.04 22.98
C PHE A 250 0.91 1.64 23.12
N LEU A 251 2.23 1.59 23.34
CA LEU A 251 2.98 0.34 23.30
C LEU A 251 2.91 -0.37 24.66
N GLN A 252 2.70 -1.68 24.62
CA GLN A 252 2.76 -2.57 25.79
C GLN A 252 3.77 -3.69 25.50
N GLU A 253 4.34 -4.29 26.55
CA GLU A 253 5.28 -5.41 26.42
C GLU A 253 6.53 -5.07 25.58
N THR A 254 7.03 -3.84 25.74
CA THR A 254 8.15 -3.27 24.95
C THR A 254 9.46 -4.06 25.07
N GLU A 255 9.63 -4.85 26.13
CA GLU A 255 10.75 -5.79 26.28
C GLU A 255 10.84 -6.82 25.14
N ALA A 256 9.75 -7.10 24.41
CA ALA A 256 9.77 -7.96 23.23
C ALA A 256 10.67 -7.43 22.10
N LEU A 257 10.95 -6.11 22.06
CA LEU A 257 11.87 -5.49 21.09
C LEU A 257 13.29 -6.09 21.16
N ARG A 258 13.72 -6.60 22.33
CA ARG A 258 15.02 -7.27 22.49
C ARG A 258 15.20 -8.48 21.58
N ALA A 259 14.10 -9.12 21.16
CA ALA A 259 14.15 -10.27 20.27
C ALA A 259 14.64 -9.92 18.85
N LEU A 260 14.57 -8.64 18.46
CA LEU A 260 14.89 -8.16 17.12
C LEU A 260 16.40 -7.92 16.94
N SER A 261 17.20 -8.97 17.07
CA SER A 261 18.68 -8.90 16.98
C SER A 261 19.22 -8.33 15.66
N LYS A 262 18.42 -8.34 14.59
CA LYS A 262 18.76 -7.80 13.26
C LYS A 262 18.23 -6.37 13.02
N LEU A 263 17.60 -5.76 14.02
CA LEU A 263 17.01 -4.42 13.88
C LEU A 263 18.10 -3.38 13.62
N VAL A 264 17.95 -2.65 12.53
CA VAL A 264 18.85 -1.56 12.11
C VAL A 264 18.18 -0.20 12.32
N TYR A 265 16.88 -0.14 12.04
CA TYR A 265 16.09 1.08 12.09
C TYR A 265 14.83 0.86 12.93
N LEU A 266 14.64 1.70 13.95
CA LEU A 266 13.48 1.71 14.82
C LEU A 266 12.83 3.10 14.82
N ASP A 267 11.55 3.19 14.48
CA ASP A 267 10.77 4.42 14.56
C ASP A 267 9.55 4.24 15.44
N LEU A 268 9.59 4.87 16.61
CA LEU A 268 8.52 4.96 17.61
C LEU A 268 8.13 6.43 17.84
N GLY A 269 8.45 7.33 16.91
CA GLY A 269 8.43 8.78 17.12
C GLY A 269 7.06 9.37 17.47
N SER A 270 5.98 8.63 17.22
CA SER A 270 4.61 9.03 17.53
C SER A 270 3.91 7.98 18.40
N CYS A 271 4.67 7.25 19.21
CA CYS A 271 4.15 6.26 20.15
C CYS A 271 4.17 6.77 21.60
N GLN A 272 3.35 6.16 22.44
CA GLN A 272 3.35 6.32 23.90
C GLN A 272 3.58 4.96 24.58
N GLY A 273 3.67 4.95 25.91
CA GLY A 273 3.93 3.73 26.69
C GLY A 273 5.41 3.29 26.73
N LEU A 274 6.32 4.14 26.25
CA LEU A 274 7.76 3.92 26.35
C LEU A 274 8.29 4.61 27.62
N GLU A 275 8.45 3.85 28.69
CA GLU A 275 8.90 4.36 30.01
C GLU A 275 10.42 4.33 30.19
N SER A 276 11.14 3.58 29.37
CA SER A 276 12.60 3.40 29.45
C SER A 276 13.15 3.03 28.06
N LEU A 277 14.48 3.10 27.90
CA LEU A 277 15.19 2.60 26.71
C LEU A 277 15.94 1.29 26.96
N GLU A 278 15.77 0.69 28.15
CA GLU A 278 16.46 -0.54 28.53
C GLU A 278 16.23 -1.70 27.56
N MET A 279 15.03 -1.81 26.98
CA MET A 279 14.70 -2.83 25.96
C MET A 279 15.57 -2.72 24.69
N LEU A 280 16.25 -1.59 24.47
CA LEU A 280 17.18 -1.37 23.37
C LEU A 280 18.64 -1.62 23.77
N ARG A 281 18.88 -2.06 25.02
CA ARG A 281 20.23 -2.20 25.56
C ARG A 281 21.10 -3.09 24.68
N ASN A 282 22.24 -2.54 24.25
CA ASN A 282 23.26 -3.25 23.48
C ASN A 282 22.78 -3.95 22.19
N MET A 283 21.72 -3.47 21.54
CA MET A 283 21.28 -4.05 20.27
C MET A 283 22.40 -3.95 19.21
N PRO A 284 22.87 -5.07 18.64
CA PRO A 284 24.14 -5.12 17.91
C PRO A 284 24.09 -4.47 16.52
N MET A 285 22.91 -4.41 15.90
CA MET A 285 22.72 -3.91 14.54
C MET A 285 22.03 -2.54 14.49
N LEU A 286 21.55 -2.03 15.63
CA LEU A 286 20.77 -0.80 15.69
C LEU A 286 21.65 0.38 15.31
N ARG A 287 21.21 1.16 14.33
CA ARG A 287 21.91 2.35 13.81
C ARG A 287 21.11 3.62 13.96
N THR A 288 19.79 3.52 13.91
CA THR A 288 18.91 4.67 13.97
C THR A 288 17.70 4.34 14.84
N VAL A 289 17.45 5.22 15.80
CA VAL A 289 16.24 5.21 16.60
C VAL A 289 15.55 6.56 16.48
N ARG A 290 14.26 6.55 16.22
CA ARG A 290 13.38 7.71 16.33
C ARG A 290 12.45 7.49 17.52
N LEU A 291 12.63 8.29 18.56
CA LEU A 291 11.91 8.18 19.83
C LEU A 291 10.78 9.21 19.90
N PRO A 292 9.71 8.94 20.66
CA PRO A 292 8.73 9.97 20.96
C PRO A 292 9.38 11.11 21.74
N ARG A 293 8.79 12.30 21.70
CA ARG A 293 9.15 13.36 22.65
C ARG A 293 8.55 12.99 23.99
N ALA A 294 9.39 12.41 24.85
CA ALA A 294 9.07 12.09 26.24
C ALA A 294 10.22 12.58 27.13
N ASP A 295 9.98 12.62 28.44
CA ASP A 295 10.95 13.07 29.45
C ASP A 295 12.01 12.00 29.73
N PHE A 296 12.79 11.64 28.70
CA PHE A 296 13.96 10.78 28.88
C PHE A 296 15.06 11.54 29.60
N LYS A 297 15.62 10.92 30.63
CA LYS A 297 16.79 11.45 31.32
C LYS A 297 18.07 11.06 30.57
N PRO A 298 19.18 11.80 30.74
CA PRO A 298 20.46 11.45 30.12
C PRO A 298 20.88 10.00 30.35
N GLU A 299 20.57 9.42 31.51
CA GLU A 299 20.93 8.05 31.88
C GLU A 299 20.17 6.99 31.06
N ASP A 300 18.95 7.29 30.58
CA ASP A 300 18.18 6.35 29.75
C ASP A 300 18.92 6.03 28.44
N PHE A 301 19.69 6.98 27.92
CA PHE A 301 20.44 6.83 26.68
C PHE A 301 21.69 5.95 26.85
N GLU A 302 22.11 5.61 28.08
CA GLU A 302 23.21 4.67 28.33
C GLU A 302 22.88 3.24 27.89
N ALA A 303 21.60 2.90 27.75
CA ALA A 303 21.19 1.64 27.15
C ALA A 303 21.63 1.54 25.67
N LEU A 304 21.68 2.66 24.95
CA LEU A 304 22.03 2.68 23.53
C LEU A 304 23.53 2.57 23.32
N ARG A 305 23.92 1.80 22.30
CA ARG A 305 25.34 1.73 21.90
C ARG A 305 25.81 3.07 21.35
N LYS A 306 27.08 3.39 21.58
CA LYS A 306 27.74 4.54 20.95
C LYS A 306 27.61 4.47 19.41
N GLY A 307 27.28 5.60 18.79
CA GLY A 307 27.12 5.71 17.33
C GLY A 307 25.70 5.45 16.81
N VAL A 308 24.73 5.13 17.69
CA VAL A 308 23.30 5.12 17.30
C VAL A 308 22.85 6.56 17.06
N ASN A 309 22.29 6.82 15.88
CA ASN A 309 21.67 8.10 15.56
C ASN A 309 20.30 8.18 16.23
N ILE A 310 20.11 9.20 17.07
CA ILE A 310 18.87 9.41 17.82
C ILE A 310 18.14 10.61 17.20
N TYR A 311 16.88 10.40 16.85
CA TYR A 311 15.96 11.42 16.38
C TYR A 311 14.74 11.47 17.28
N PHE A 312 14.10 12.63 17.35
CA PHE A 312 12.85 12.78 18.09
C PHE A 312 11.67 13.01 17.13
N GLY A 313 10.51 12.50 17.55
CA GLY A 313 9.20 12.76 16.95
C GLY A 313 8.85 14.25 16.85
N LYS A 314 7.83 14.56 16.03
CA LYS A 314 7.14 15.86 16.13
C LYS A 314 6.25 15.82 17.38
N GLU A 315 6.06 16.96 18.05
CA GLU A 315 5.07 17.06 19.13
C GLU A 315 3.71 16.59 18.62
N THR A 316 3.13 15.61 19.30
CA THR A 316 1.72 15.26 19.17
C THR A 316 0.96 16.22 20.06
N HIS A 317 0.40 17.28 19.48
CA HIS A 317 -0.56 18.15 20.17
C HIS A 317 -1.94 17.48 20.23
#